data_AF-A0A5N6C1X3-F1
#
_entry.id   AF-A0A5N6C1X3-F1
#
_cell.length_a   1.000
_cell.length_b   1.000
_cell.length_c   1.000
_cell.angle_alpha   90.00
_cell.angle_beta   90.00
_cell.angle_gamma   90.00
#
_symmetry.space_group_name_H-M   'P 1'
#
loop_
_entity.id
_entity.type
_entity.pdbx_description
1 polymer ?
#
loop_
_entity_poly.entity_id
_entity_poly.type
_entity_poly.pdbx_seq_one_letter_code
_entity_poly.pdbx_strand_id
1 'polypeptide(L)'
;MNDLPWPLKALVLTVFVVLYYKYAKSALFALCRRAAHLLPFGRRWDASERGSVLELAAAGASHVLVVAVLVLVTGIDLTRFAAGFDRPGLIALGAAIGVGEVALGSLLCRVLIEGVQAAGRRRAGSVAGGVRNGVRRGARGEVRGARTAPATAGGAVDGAVESGERMRQWLGLSRGGWIRHHLKTMEVVSLPLALALTATQVGSEEVVFRGLVLSWLREAGPVLAIGISCLLFTVMQVFLMSSWRAAMFPVVGAIVMGVTHSVLFWHYPVLIPLVVAHVTFFLFAVA
;
A
#
# COMPACT_ATOMS: atom_id res chain seq x y z
N MET A 1 12.42 23.63 -16.98
CA MET A 1 11.24 22.75 -17.05
C MET A 1 10.00 23.33 -16.37
N ASN A 2 10.08 24.49 -15.71
CA ASN A 2 8.93 25.09 -15.03
C ASN A 2 7.88 25.68 -15.97
N ASP A 3 8.28 26.05 -17.18
CA ASP A 3 7.37 26.61 -18.20
C ASP A 3 6.60 25.54 -19.00
N LEU A 4 6.81 24.25 -18.69
CA LEU A 4 6.02 23.19 -19.31
C LEU A 4 4.56 23.31 -18.89
N PRO A 5 3.58 23.16 -19.80
CA PRO A 5 2.18 23.11 -19.41
C PRO A 5 1.93 21.90 -18.51
N TRP A 6 1.05 22.04 -17.52
CA TRP A 6 0.78 21.01 -16.52
C TRP A 6 0.48 19.61 -17.07
N PRO A 7 -0.18 19.40 -18.23
CA PRO A 7 -0.39 18.05 -18.75
C PRO A 7 0.93 17.35 -19.12
N LEU A 8 1.90 18.11 -19.65
CA LEU A 8 3.23 17.59 -19.96
C LEU A 8 4.02 17.31 -18.68
N LYS A 9 3.91 18.16 -17.65
CA LYS A 9 4.49 17.87 -16.31
C LYS A 9 3.94 16.57 -15.74
N ALA A 10 2.62 16.38 -15.78
CA ALA A 10 1.95 15.17 -15.30
C ALA A 10 2.38 13.92 -16.09
N LEU A 11 2.53 14.03 -17.43
CA LEU A 11 3.04 12.95 -18.26
C LEU A 11 4.47 12.58 -17.91
N VAL A 12 5.36 13.57 -17.76
CA VAL A 12 6.77 13.37 -17.36
C VAL A 12 6.85 12.67 -16.01
N LEU A 13 6.08 13.12 -15.01
CA LEU A 13 6.02 12.48 -13.70
C LEU A 13 5.50 11.05 -13.77
N THR A 14 4.46 10.81 -14.57
CA THR A 14 3.88 9.46 -14.75
C THR A 14 4.92 8.51 -15.35
N VAL A 15 5.57 8.92 -16.43
CA VAL A 15 6.64 8.13 -17.07
C VAL A 15 7.78 7.90 -16.09
N PHE A 16 8.22 8.92 -15.37
CA PHE A 16 9.28 8.81 -14.36
C PHE A 16 8.93 7.80 -13.26
N VAL A 17 7.74 7.91 -12.65
CA VAL A 17 7.25 6.99 -11.60
C VAL A 17 7.19 5.56 -12.12
N VAL A 18 6.62 5.34 -13.32
CA VAL A 18 6.54 4.00 -13.91
C VAL A 18 7.94 3.45 -14.19
N LEU A 19 8.82 4.22 -14.83
CA LEU A 19 10.18 3.77 -15.15
C LEU A 19 10.98 3.43 -13.88
N TYR A 20 10.94 4.31 -12.88
CA TYR A 20 11.66 4.11 -11.64
C TYR A 20 11.12 2.92 -10.84
N TYR A 21 9.83 2.90 -10.50
CA TYR A 21 9.31 1.89 -9.59
C TYR A 21 9.11 0.52 -10.23
N LYS A 22 8.74 0.46 -11.52
CA LYS A 22 8.55 -0.83 -12.20
C LYS A 22 9.87 -1.45 -12.63
N TYR A 23 10.79 -0.67 -13.19
CA TYR A 23 12.00 -1.20 -13.81
C TYR A 23 13.24 -1.00 -12.96
N ALA A 24 13.57 0.25 -12.60
CA ALA A 24 14.81 0.54 -11.88
C ALA A 24 14.84 -0.10 -10.49
N LYS A 25 13.74 0.01 -9.72
CA LYS A 25 13.64 -0.58 -8.38
C LYS A 25 13.65 -2.11 -8.41
N SER A 26 12.99 -2.72 -9.40
CA SER A 26 13.05 -4.17 -9.63
C SER A 26 14.47 -4.66 -9.92
N ALA A 27 15.21 -3.93 -10.76
CA ALA A 27 16.61 -4.24 -11.07
C ALA A 27 17.51 -4.07 -9.83
N LEU A 28 17.31 -2.99 -9.07
CA LEU A 28 18.02 -2.73 -7.81
C LEU A 28 17.82 -3.86 -6.81
N PHE A 29 16.58 -4.34 -6.64
CA PHE A 29 16.28 -5.44 -5.74
C PHE A 29 16.88 -6.77 -6.22
N ALA A 30 16.87 -7.03 -7.52
CA ALA A 30 17.55 -8.19 -8.08
C ALA A 30 19.06 -8.16 -7.80
N LEU A 31 19.70 -6.98 -7.88
CA LEU A 31 21.10 -6.80 -7.52
C LEU A 31 21.34 -7.01 -6.02
N CYS A 32 20.48 -6.48 -5.16
CA CYS A 32 20.57 -6.67 -3.69
C CYS A 32 20.51 -8.15 -3.31
N ARG A 33 19.60 -8.92 -3.92
CA ARG A 33 19.52 -10.37 -3.68
C ARG A 33 20.78 -11.11 -4.11
N ARG A 34 21.38 -10.74 -5.26
CA ARG A 34 22.67 -11.31 -5.68
C ARG A 34 23.79 -10.95 -4.72
N ALA A 35 23.86 -9.69 -4.29
CA ALA A 35 24.87 -9.21 -3.34
C ALA A 35 24.74 -9.91 -1.97
N ALA A 36 23.54 -10.24 -1.52
CA ALA A 36 23.29 -10.93 -0.26
C ALA A 36 23.97 -12.32 -0.15
N HIS A 37 24.24 -12.96 -1.29
CA HIS A 37 24.98 -14.23 -1.35
C HIS A 37 26.50 -14.03 -1.26
N LEU A 38 27.00 -12.84 -1.59
CA LEU A 38 28.43 -12.54 -1.62
C LEU A 38 28.93 -11.94 -0.30
N LEU A 39 28.04 -11.32 0.49
CA LEU A 39 28.44 -10.69 1.74
C LEU A 39 28.68 -11.73 2.84
N PRO A 40 29.84 -11.71 3.51
CA PRO A 40 30.20 -12.65 4.59
C PRO A 40 29.56 -12.28 5.94
N PHE A 41 28.43 -11.57 5.95
CA PHE A 41 27.70 -11.27 7.19
C PHE A 41 27.45 -12.57 7.95
N GLY A 42 27.78 -12.55 9.24
CA GLY A 42 28.00 -13.75 10.06
C GLY A 42 26.97 -14.86 9.86
N ARG A 43 27.41 -16.11 10.07
CA ARG A 43 26.66 -17.38 9.90
C ARG A 43 25.27 -17.45 10.57
N ARG A 44 24.86 -16.43 11.31
CA ARG A 44 23.61 -16.33 12.05
C ARG A 44 22.38 -16.10 11.17
N TRP A 45 22.50 -15.40 10.05
CA TRP A 45 21.35 -15.04 9.19
C TRP A 45 21.39 -15.75 7.85
N ASP A 46 20.22 -16.06 7.29
CA ASP A 46 20.13 -16.65 5.96
C ASP A 46 20.31 -15.58 4.85
N ALA A 47 20.47 -16.03 3.59
CA ALA A 47 20.64 -15.11 2.47
C ALA A 47 19.38 -14.27 2.17
N SER A 48 18.18 -14.77 2.49
CA SER A 48 16.91 -14.07 2.28
C SER A 48 16.73 -12.92 3.27
N GLU A 49 17.14 -13.11 4.52
CA GLU A 49 17.15 -12.11 5.59
C GLU A 49 18.12 -10.99 5.25
N ARG A 50 19.36 -11.34 4.89
CA ARG A 50 20.35 -10.37 4.39
C ARG A 50 19.83 -9.60 3.17
N GLY A 51 19.23 -10.31 2.22
CA GLY A 51 18.62 -9.70 1.04
C GLY A 51 17.56 -8.67 1.39
N SER A 52 16.69 -8.98 2.35
CA SER A 52 15.61 -8.08 2.77
C SER A 52 16.13 -6.78 3.39
N VAL A 53 17.18 -6.85 4.22
CA VAL A 53 17.82 -5.66 4.80
C VAL A 53 18.47 -4.81 3.72
N LEU A 54 19.19 -5.43 2.78
CA LEU A 54 19.80 -4.72 1.66
C LEU A 54 18.77 -4.07 0.74
N GLU A 55 17.67 -4.76 0.44
CA GLU A 55 16.57 -4.23 -0.37
C GLU A 55 15.92 -3.02 0.29
N LEU A 56 15.69 -3.05 1.61
CA LEU A 56 15.13 -1.91 2.34
C LEU A 56 16.11 -0.71 2.37
N ALA A 57 17.38 -0.96 2.67
CA ALA A 57 18.40 0.08 2.67
C ALA A 57 18.57 0.70 1.28
N ALA A 58 18.60 -0.14 0.24
CA ALA A 58 18.69 0.32 -1.15
C ALA A 58 17.44 1.10 -1.57
N ALA A 59 16.24 0.70 -1.14
CA ALA A 59 15.00 1.43 -1.41
C ALA A 59 15.02 2.83 -0.79
N GLY A 60 15.44 2.95 0.48
CA GLY A 60 15.59 4.24 1.15
C GLY A 60 16.61 5.14 0.43
N ALA A 61 17.80 4.61 0.15
CA ALA A 61 18.87 5.35 -0.52
C ALA A 61 18.47 5.78 -1.95
N SER A 62 17.80 4.92 -2.71
CA SER A 62 17.36 5.24 -4.06
C SER A 62 16.20 6.25 -4.07
N HIS A 63 15.34 6.28 -3.05
CA HIS A 63 14.34 7.35 -2.91
C HIS A 63 14.98 8.71 -2.63
N VAL A 64 16.02 8.77 -1.76
CA VAL A 64 16.78 10.01 -1.53
C VAL A 64 17.40 10.51 -2.85
N LEU A 65 17.95 9.61 -3.66
CA LEU A 65 18.47 9.96 -4.99
C LEU A 65 17.35 10.47 -5.92
N VAL A 66 16.19 9.82 -5.92
CA VAL A 66 15.02 10.28 -6.70
C VAL A 66 14.57 11.67 -6.27
N VAL A 67 14.52 11.95 -4.96
CA VAL A 67 14.22 13.29 -4.43
C VAL A 67 15.23 14.30 -4.98
N ALA A 68 16.53 14.01 -4.90
CA ALA A 68 17.57 14.90 -5.41
C ALA A 68 17.41 15.18 -6.91
N VAL A 69 17.18 14.14 -7.73
CA VAL A 69 16.93 14.28 -9.17
C VAL A 69 15.69 15.12 -9.44
N LEU A 70 14.58 14.88 -8.75
CA LEU A 70 13.35 15.64 -8.93
C LEU A 70 13.49 17.10 -8.47
N VAL A 71 14.24 17.38 -7.40
CA VAL A 71 14.58 18.76 -7.00
C VAL A 71 15.34 19.47 -8.12
N LEU A 72 16.36 18.84 -8.70
CA LEU A 72 17.14 19.41 -9.81
C LEU A 72 16.27 19.65 -11.06
N VAL A 73 15.40 18.71 -11.39
CA VAL A 73 14.52 18.75 -12.58
C VAL A 73 13.42 19.78 -12.43
N THR A 74 12.78 19.86 -11.26
CA THR A 74 11.66 20.77 -10.98
C THR A 74 12.12 22.15 -10.52
N GLY A 75 13.35 22.28 -10.03
CA GLY A 75 13.83 23.52 -9.42
C GLY A 75 13.06 23.93 -8.16
N ILE A 76 12.30 23.01 -7.55
CA ILE A 76 11.55 23.30 -6.32
C ILE A 76 12.53 23.34 -5.15
N ASP A 77 12.57 24.50 -4.51
CA ASP A 77 13.34 24.71 -3.29
C ASP A 77 12.63 24.08 -2.08
N LEU A 78 13.16 22.95 -1.62
CA LEU A 78 12.60 22.22 -0.47
C LEU A 78 12.71 23.00 0.84
N THR A 79 13.61 23.99 0.95
CA THR A 79 13.77 24.79 2.18
C THR A 79 12.57 25.70 2.45
N ARG A 80 11.74 25.96 1.42
CA ARG A 80 10.48 26.70 1.54
C ARG A 80 9.40 25.90 2.27
N PHE A 81 9.54 24.58 2.32
CA PHE A 81 8.66 23.76 3.14
C PHE A 81 9.18 23.83 4.57
N ALA A 82 8.38 24.41 5.46
CA ALA A 82 8.71 24.39 6.87
C ALA A 82 8.84 22.92 7.28
N ALA A 83 9.99 22.57 7.85
CA ALA A 83 10.15 21.23 8.40
C ALA A 83 9.06 21.02 9.47
N GLY A 84 8.76 22.02 10.31
CA GLY A 84 7.72 21.92 11.33
C GLY A 84 8.17 21.24 12.61
N PHE A 85 9.49 21.07 12.79
CA PHE A 85 10.09 20.59 14.05
C PHE A 85 9.79 21.52 15.23
N ASP A 86 9.55 22.81 14.96
CA ASP A 86 9.16 23.85 15.90
C ASP A 86 7.70 23.75 16.36
N ARG A 87 6.91 22.80 15.80
CA ARG A 87 5.47 22.68 16.05
C ARG A 87 5.10 21.30 16.59
N PRO A 88 5.43 20.98 17.86
CA PRO A 88 5.20 19.66 18.45
C PRO A 88 3.72 19.24 18.41
N GLY A 89 2.78 20.19 18.49
CA GLY A 89 1.35 19.91 18.34
C GLY A 89 0.98 19.31 16.97
N LEU A 90 1.62 19.77 15.88
CA LEU A 90 1.40 19.20 14.55
C LEU A 90 2.04 17.82 14.40
N ILE A 91 3.18 17.58 15.07
CA ILE A 91 3.81 16.25 15.11
C ILE A 91 2.91 15.23 15.81
N ALA A 92 2.37 15.59 16.98
CA ALA A 92 1.43 14.74 17.71
C ALA A 92 0.14 14.49 16.90
N LEU A 93 -0.37 15.52 16.22
CA LEU A 93 -1.50 15.38 15.30
C LEU A 93 -1.16 14.45 14.14
N GLY A 94 0.05 14.53 13.57
CA GLY A 94 0.54 13.61 12.55
C GLY A 94 0.47 12.15 13.01
N ALA A 95 0.97 11.86 14.21
CA ALA A 95 0.87 10.51 14.78
C ALA A 95 -0.60 10.04 14.92
N ALA A 96 -1.48 10.90 15.43
CA ALA A 96 -2.91 10.58 15.56
C ALA A 96 -3.58 10.34 14.19
N ILE A 97 -3.22 11.13 13.17
CA ILE A 97 -3.68 10.93 11.78
C ILE A 97 -3.23 9.56 11.28
N GLY A 98 -1.95 9.19 11.44
CA GLY A 98 -1.44 7.90 11.01
C GLY A 98 -2.20 6.71 11.62
N VAL A 99 -2.57 6.79 12.90
CA VAL A 99 -3.43 5.79 13.57
C VAL A 99 -4.83 5.75 12.94
N GLY A 100 -5.43 6.92 12.71
CA GLY A 100 -6.75 7.03 12.06
C GLY A 100 -6.74 6.45 10.63
N GLU A 101 -5.68 6.72 9.87
CA GLU A 101 -5.52 6.25 8.49
C GLU A 101 -5.38 4.73 8.42
N VAL A 102 -4.62 4.10 9.33
CA VAL A 102 -4.50 2.63 9.35
C VAL A 102 -5.82 1.98 9.74
N ALA A 103 -6.56 2.57 10.69
CA ALA A 103 -7.86 2.08 11.11
C ALA A 103 -8.89 2.17 9.96
N LEU A 104 -8.96 3.33 9.30
CA LEU A 104 -9.84 3.56 8.16
C LEU A 104 -9.46 2.68 6.96
N GLY A 105 -8.17 2.61 6.62
CA GLY A 105 -7.66 1.77 5.55
C GLY A 105 -8.00 0.29 5.76
N SER A 106 -7.82 -0.21 7.00
CA SER A 106 -8.18 -1.57 7.39
C SER A 106 -9.68 -1.83 7.27
N LEU A 107 -10.52 -0.90 7.75
CA LEU A 107 -11.98 -1.00 7.65
C LEU A 107 -12.44 -1.05 6.19
N LEU A 108 -11.96 -0.13 5.34
CA LEU A 108 -12.30 -0.09 3.93
C LEU A 108 -11.84 -1.35 3.20
N CYS A 109 -10.63 -1.82 3.51
CA CYS A 109 -10.09 -3.05 2.95
C CYS A 109 -10.99 -4.26 3.28
N ARG A 110 -11.44 -4.36 4.53
CA ARG A 110 -12.38 -5.39 4.98
C ARG A 110 -13.71 -5.32 4.22
N VAL A 111 -14.32 -4.14 4.13
CA VAL A 111 -15.59 -3.93 3.41
C VAL A 111 -15.45 -4.37 1.95
N LEU A 112 -14.33 -4.04 1.29
CA LEU A 112 -14.08 -4.45 -0.09
C LEU A 112 -13.96 -5.97 -0.25
N ILE A 113 -13.27 -6.65 0.67
CA ILE A 113 -13.15 -8.13 0.65
C ILE A 113 -14.51 -8.78 0.78
N GLU A 114 -15.26 -8.38 1.81
CA GLU A 114 -16.57 -8.95 2.10
C GLU A 114 -17.53 -8.69 0.93
N GLY A 115 -17.48 -7.49 0.34
CA GLY A 115 -18.24 -7.13 -0.86
C GLY A 115 -17.91 -8.00 -2.07
N VAL A 116 -16.62 -8.18 -2.39
CA VAL A 116 -16.16 -9.01 -3.52
C VAL A 116 -16.56 -10.47 -3.32
N GLN A 117 -16.41 -11.00 -2.10
CA GLN A 117 -16.81 -12.38 -1.78
C GLN A 117 -18.33 -12.57 -1.85
N ALA A 118 -19.12 -11.62 -1.35
CA ALA A 118 -20.57 -11.67 -1.40
C ALA A 118 -21.08 -11.65 -2.86
N ALA A 119 -20.47 -10.81 -3.71
CA ALA A 119 -20.77 -10.78 -5.15
C ALA A 119 -20.41 -12.09 -5.85
N GLY A 120 -19.26 -12.69 -5.49
CA GLY A 120 -18.85 -14.01 -6.01
C GLY A 120 -19.82 -15.13 -5.66
N ARG A 121 -20.30 -15.19 -4.40
CA ARG A 121 -21.29 -16.19 -3.96
C ARG A 121 -22.62 -16.07 -4.71
N ARG A 122 -23.09 -14.84 -4.95
CA ARG A 122 -24.32 -14.60 -5.75
C ARG A 122 -24.18 -15.12 -7.18
N ARG A 123 -23.05 -14.88 -7.84
CA ARG A 123 -22.78 -15.37 -9.20
C ARG A 123 -22.69 -16.90 -9.26
N ALA A 124 -22.04 -17.53 -8.29
CA ALA A 124 -21.97 -18.99 -8.22
C ALA A 124 -23.36 -19.62 -8.02
N GLY A 125 -24.19 -19.02 -7.15
CA GLY A 125 -25.56 -19.47 -6.91
C GLY A 125 -26.46 -19.37 -8.15
N SER A 126 -26.35 -18.28 -8.94
CA SER A 126 -27.13 -18.14 -10.18
C SER A 126 -26.75 -19.17 -11.23
N VAL A 127 -25.46 -19.53 -11.34
CA VAL A 127 -24.99 -20.56 -12.29
C VAL A 127 -25.49 -21.95 -11.87
N ALA A 128 -25.37 -22.30 -10.58
CA ALA A 128 -25.84 -23.59 -10.09
C ALA A 128 -27.38 -23.75 -10.20
N GLY A 129 -28.13 -22.67 -9.96
CA GLY A 129 -29.58 -22.64 -10.13
C GLY A 129 -30.02 -22.85 -11.59
N GLY A 130 -29.28 -22.27 -12.55
CA GLY A 130 -29.53 -22.46 -13.98
C GLY A 130 -29.34 -23.91 -14.44
N VAL A 131 -28.26 -24.56 -14.00
CA VAL A 131 -27.97 -25.97 -14.34
C VAL A 131 -29.05 -26.91 -13.78
N ARG A 132 -29.50 -26.69 -12.54
CA ARG A 132 -30.51 -27.54 -11.90
C ARG A 132 -31.88 -27.44 -12.59
N ASN A 133 -32.25 -26.25 -13.06
CA ASN A 133 -33.48 -26.06 -13.83
C ASN A 133 -33.41 -26.69 -15.23
N GLY A 134 -32.23 -26.76 -15.85
CA GLY A 134 -32.01 -27.48 -17.11
C GLY A 134 -32.23 -28.98 -16.97
N VAL A 135 -31.64 -29.62 -15.95
CA VAL A 135 -31.75 -31.08 -15.73
C VAL A 135 -33.16 -31.49 -15.30
N ARG A 136 -33.84 -30.67 -14.47
CA ARG A 136 -35.18 -31.00 -13.96
C ARG A 136 -36.28 -30.91 -15.04
N ARG A 137 -36.03 -30.25 -16.17
CA ARG A 137 -36.96 -30.22 -17.31
C ARG A 137 -36.94 -31.52 -18.13
N GLY A 138 -35.89 -32.34 -18.00
CA GLY A 138 -35.77 -33.64 -18.68
C GLY A 138 -36.27 -34.87 -17.90
N ALA A 139 -36.41 -34.78 -16.57
CA ALA A 139 -36.72 -35.92 -15.70
C ALA A 139 -38.09 -35.79 -15.01
N ARG A 140 -39.15 -35.50 -15.78
CA ARG A 140 -40.54 -35.45 -15.29
C ARG A 140 -41.21 -36.81 -15.50
N GLY A 141 -40.65 -37.84 -14.87
CA GLY A 141 -41.20 -39.18 -14.79
C GLY A 141 -40.68 -39.85 -13.52
N GLU A 142 -41.60 -40.35 -12.71
CA GLU A 142 -41.39 -41.28 -11.59
C GLU A 142 -41.00 -40.79 -10.18
N VAL A 143 -42.02 -40.95 -9.33
CA VAL A 143 -42.04 -41.59 -8.01
C VAL A 143 -41.78 -40.74 -6.76
N ARG A 144 -42.83 -40.81 -5.94
CA ARG A 144 -43.19 -40.08 -4.73
C ARG A 144 -42.76 -40.95 -3.54
N GLY A 145 -41.81 -40.48 -2.73
CA GLY A 145 -41.39 -41.13 -1.48
C GLY A 145 -40.82 -40.10 -0.52
N ALA A 146 -41.68 -39.50 0.30
CA ALA A 146 -41.33 -38.42 1.21
C ALA A 146 -40.60 -38.95 2.46
N ARG A 147 -39.34 -38.56 2.67
CA ARG A 147 -38.68 -38.54 3.97
C ARG A 147 -38.33 -37.09 4.33
N THR A 148 -39.04 -36.56 5.30
CA THR A 148 -38.81 -35.28 5.96
C THR A 148 -37.56 -35.38 6.84
N ALA A 149 -36.44 -34.80 6.39
CA ALA A 149 -35.26 -34.64 7.24
C ALA A 149 -35.46 -33.44 8.18
N PRO A 150 -35.07 -33.54 9.46
CA PRO A 150 -35.22 -32.47 10.43
C PRO A 150 -34.26 -31.31 10.12
N ALA A 151 -34.79 -30.08 10.14
CA ALA A 151 -34.03 -28.85 9.98
C ALA A 151 -33.22 -28.58 11.25
N THR A 152 -31.90 -28.78 11.20
CA THR A 152 -30.99 -28.47 12.29
C THR A 152 -30.65 -26.98 12.30
N ALA A 153 -30.96 -26.30 13.41
CA ALA A 153 -30.78 -24.86 13.62
C ALA A 153 -29.33 -24.43 13.94
N GLY A 154 -28.32 -25.22 13.56
CA GLY A 154 -26.91 -25.01 13.94
C GLY A 154 -26.10 -24.01 13.10
N GLY A 155 -26.63 -23.49 11.99
CA GLY A 155 -25.81 -22.84 10.95
C GLY A 155 -25.26 -21.43 11.24
N ALA A 156 -25.72 -20.73 12.29
CA ALA A 156 -25.34 -19.32 12.50
C ALA A 156 -23.98 -19.15 13.20
N VAL A 157 -23.62 -20.04 14.12
CA VAL A 157 -22.36 -19.95 14.88
C VAL A 157 -21.17 -20.34 14.01
N ASP A 158 -21.32 -21.37 13.17
CA ASP A 158 -20.27 -21.84 12.27
C ASP A 158 -19.84 -20.77 11.26
N GLY A 159 -20.76 -19.91 10.82
CA GLY A 159 -20.46 -18.84 9.86
C GLY A 159 -19.55 -17.73 10.42
N ALA A 160 -19.62 -17.42 11.71
CA ALA A 160 -18.78 -16.40 12.33
C ALA A 160 -17.33 -16.86 12.48
N VAL A 161 -17.14 -18.12 12.88
CA VAL A 161 -15.80 -18.75 13.01
C VAL A 161 -15.12 -18.82 11.65
N GLU A 162 -15.84 -19.28 10.62
CA GLU A 162 -15.32 -19.39 9.26
C GLU A 162 -14.93 -18.01 8.68
N SER A 163 -15.71 -16.96 8.99
CA SER A 163 -15.37 -15.59 8.62
C SER A 163 -14.07 -15.11 9.26
N GLY A 164 -13.88 -15.42 10.55
CA GLY A 164 -12.66 -15.07 11.30
C GLY A 164 -11.40 -15.77 10.76
N GLU A 165 -11.48 -17.04 10.39
CA GLU A 165 -10.35 -17.78 9.81
C GLU A 165 -9.98 -17.27 8.42
N ARG A 166 -10.97 -17.02 7.56
CA ARG A 166 -10.74 -16.44 6.23
C ARG A 166 -10.08 -15.06 6.33
N MET A 167 -10.47 -14.25 7.32
CA MET A 167 -9.85 -12.94 7.55
C MET A 167 -8.37 -13.10 7.95
N ARG A 168 -8.05 -14.02 8.87
CA ARG A 168 -6.65 -14.29 9.25
C ARG A 168 -5.82 -14.80 8.08
N GLN A 169 -6.37 -15.70 7.27
CA GLN A 169 -5.71 -16.17 6.06
C GLN A 169 -5.45 -15.01 5.09
N TRP A 170 -6.44 -14.12 4.93
CA TRP A 170 -6.31 -12.97 4.06
C TRP A 170 -5.23 -11.99 4.56
N LEU A 171 -5.23 -11.66 5.85
CA LEU A 171 -4.19 -10.82 6.46
C LEU A 171 -2.79 -11.44 6.33
N GLY A 172 -2.68 -12.77 6.43
CA GLY A 172 -1.42 -13.49 6.16
C GLY A 172 -0.93 -13.31 4.72
N LEU A 173 -1.86 -13.32 3.74
CA LEU A 173 -1.54 -13.07 2.33
C LEU A 173 -1.20 -11.60 2.05
N SER A 174 -1.74 -10.67 2.84
CA SER A 174 -1.48 -9.23 2.73
C SER A 174 -0.09 -8.83 3.22
N ARG A 175 0.61 -9.69 3.98
CA ARG A 175 2.00 -9.48 4.40
C ARG A 175 3.05 -9.75 3.30
N GLY A 176 2.63 -9.82 2.04
CA GLY A 176 3.52 -9.96 0.87
C GLY A 176 4.23 -8.65 0.47
N GLY A 177 5.09 -8.72 -0.55
CA GLY A 177 5.75 -7.54 -1.14
C GLY A 177 6.63 -6.78 -0.15
N TRP A 178 6.52 -5.45 -0.12
CA TRP A 178 7.35 -4.60 0.74
C TRP A 178 7.13 -4.81 2.23
N ILE A 179 5.94 -5.24 2.66
CA ILE A 179 5.63 -5.49 4.09
C ILE A 179 6.56 -6.57 4.63
N ARG A 180 6.77 -7.64 3.85
CA ARG A 180 7.69 -8.72 4.19
C ARG A 180 9.12 -8.21 4.41
N HIS A 181 9.61 -7.32 3.54
CA HIS A 181 10.97 -6.80 3.63
C HIS A 181 11.19 -6.00 4.91
N HIS A 182 10.19 -5.23 5.35
CA HIS A 182 10.28 -4.46 6.58
C HIS A 182 10.19 -5.34 7.83
N LEU A 183 9.25 -6.29 7.87
CA LEU A 183 9.15 -7.27 8.94
C LEU A 183 10.47 -8.02 9.12
N LYS A 184 11.03 -8.54 8.03
CA LYS A 184 12.32 -9.23 8.05
C LYS A 184 13.48 -8.31 8.45
N THR A 185 13.45 -7.04 8.06
CA THR A 185 14.49 -6.10 8.49
C THR A 185 14.42 -5.85 10.00
N MET A 186 13.23 -5.66 10.58
CA MET A 186 13.06 -5.49 12.03
C MET A 186 13.49 -6.73 12.85
N GLU A 187 13.42 -7.92 12.26
CA GLU A 187 13.92 -9.16 12.89
C GLU A 187 15.46 -9.24 12.88
N VAL A 188 16.13 -8.59 11.92
CA VAL A 188 17.58 -8.74 11.67
C VAL A 188 18.39 -7.60 12.25
N VAL A 189 17.92 -6.36 12.10
CA VAL A 189 18.64 -5.16 12.57
C VAL A 189 18.04 -4.60 13.86
N SER A 190 18.79 -3.73 14.53
CA SER A 190 18.26 -3.06 15.72
C SER A 190 17.04 -2.20 15.37
N LEU A 191 16.06 -2.14 16.29
CA LEU A 191 14.85 -1.35 16.10
C LEU A 191 15.14 0.11 15.67
N PRO A 192 16.11 0.85 16.27
CA PRO A 192 16.42 2.20 15.81
C PRO A 192 16.86 2.26 14.35
N LEU A 193 17.65 1.29 13.88
CA LEU A 193 18.08 1.24 12.49
C LEU A 193 16.92 0.91 11.54
N ALA A 194 16.06 -0.06 11.90
CA ALA A 194 14.88 -0.38 11.11
C ALA A 194 13.92 0.82 11.00
N LEU A 195 13.72 1.55 12.10
CA LEU A 195 12.93 2.78 12.12
C LEU A 195 13.57 3.88 11.25
N ALA A 196 14.88 4.07 11.33
CA ALA A 196 15.59 5.06 10.51
C ALA A 196 15.49 4.74 9.00
N LEU A 197 15.64 3.48 8.61
CA LEU A 197 15.49 3.04 7.22
C LEU A 197 14.05 3.26 6.73
N THR A 198 13.08 2.87 7.54
CA THR A 198 11.65 3.07 7.23
C THR A 198 11.33 4.56 7.09
N ALA A 199 11.71 5.38 8.08
CA ALA A 199 11.49 6.83 8.07
C ALA A 199 12.16 7.51 6.87
N THR A 200 13.36 7.07 6.49
CA THR A 200 14.05 7.58 5.29
C THR A 200 13.26 7.24 4.03
N GLN A 201 12.80 5.99 3.90
CA GLN A 201 12.03 5.57 2.73
C GLN A 201 10.69 6.33 2.63
N VAL A 202 9.85 6.27 3.67
CA VAL A 202 8.51 6.86 3.64
C VAL A 202 8.57 8.40 3.67
N GLY A 203 9.55 8.97 4.36
CA GLY A 203 9.79 10.41 4.35
C GLY A 203 10.15 10.92 2.96
N SER A 204 10.97 10.16 2.23
CA SER A 204 11.26 10.49 0.83
C SER A 204 10.02 10.38 -0.06
N GLU A 205 9.12 9.43 0.19
CA GLU A 205 7.84 9.34 -0.54
C GLU A 205 6.97 10.59 -0.29
N GLU A 206 6.88 11.06 0.96
CA GLU A 206 6.16 12.32 1.27
C GLU A 206 6.79 13.52 0.56
N VAL A 207 8.13 13.62 0.55
CA VAL A 207 8.83 14.68 -0.19
C VAL A 207 8.53 14.60 -1.68
N VAL A 208 8.57 13.41 -2.29
CA VAL A 208 8.28 13.23 -3.73
C VAL A 208 6.85 13.61 -4.05
N PHE A 209 5.87 13.03 -3.37
CA PHE A 209 4.47 13.16 -3.79
C PHE A 209 3.81 14.46 -3.30
N ARG A 210 4.13 14.92 -2.08
CA ARG A 210 3.54 16.13 -1.50
C ARG A 210 4.46 17.31 -1.70
N GLY A 211 5.74 17.18 -1.36
CA GLY A 211 6.73 18.25 -1.54
C GLY A 211 6.92 18.65 -3.00
N LEU A 212 7.14 17.68 -3.90
CA LEU A 212 7.55 17.95 -5.29
C LEU A 212 6.39 17.85 -6.28
N VAL A 213 5.76 16.69 -6.42
CA VAL A 213 4.70 16.45 -7.43
C VAL A 213 3.53 17.42 -7.25
N LEU A 214 2.96 17.48 -6.04
CA LEU A 214 1.81 18.34 -5.75
C LEU A 214 2.16 19.83 -5.92
N SER A 215 3.36 20.25 -5.50
CA SER A 215 3.83 21.62 -5.68
C SER A 215 4.08 21.99 -7.15
N TRP A 216 4.67 21.08 -7.94
CA TRP A 216 4.97 21.31 -9.35
C TRP A 216 3.72 21.38 -10.23
N LEU A 217 2.65 20.71 -9.81
CA LEU A 217 1.34 20.70 -10.47
C LEU A 217 0.37 21.75 -9.92
N ARG A 218 0.79 22.67 -9.04
CA ARG A 218 -0.12 23.69 -8.45
C ARG A 218 -0.90 24.50 -9.47
N GLU A 219 -0.30 24.79 -10.63
CA GLU A 219 -0.95 25.54 -11.72
C GLU A 219 -2.16 24.82 -12.32
N ALA A 220 -2.26 23.49 -12.18
CA ALA A 220 -3.42 22.71 -12.61
C ALA A 220 -4.65 22.90 -11.70
N GLY A 221 -4.47 23.56 -10.56
CA GLY A 221 -5.50 23.71 -9.53
C GLY A 221 -5.54 22.54 -8.53
N PRO A 222 -6.23 22.73 -7.39
CA PRO A 222 -6.17 21.82 -6.25
C PRO A 222 -6.64 20.41 -6.59
N VAL A 223 -7.79 20.28 -7.27
CA VAL A 223 -8.41 18.98 -7.55
C VAL A 223 -7.51 18.10 -8.42
N LEU A 224 -6.97 18.67 -9.51
CA LEU A 224 -6.10 17.92 -10.42
C LEU A 224 -4.74 17.61 -9.78
N ALA A 225 -4.12 18.57 -9.10
CA ALA A 225 -2.82 18.36 -8.47
C ALA A 225 -2.89 17.28 -7.37
N ILE A 226 -3.92 17.34 -6.50
CA ILE A 226 -4.18 16.34 -5.46
C ILE A 226 -4.50 14.98 -6.10
N GLY A 227 -5.39 14.96 -7.10
CA GLY A 227 -5.80 13.74 -7.79
C GLY A 227 -4.64 13.01 -8.45
N ILE A 228 -3.79 13.74 -9.19
CA ILE A 228 -2.60 13.18 -9.86
C ILE A 228 -1.58 12.70 -8.83
N SER A 229 -1.28 13.48 -7.78
CA SER A 229 -0.34 13.06 -6.74
C SER A 229 -0.80 11.77 -6.05
N CYS A 230 -2.07 11.71 -5.65
CA CYS A 230 -2.67 10.53 -5.03
C CYS A 230 -2.67 9.31 -5.96
N LEU A 231 -3.00 9.50 -7.25
CA LEU A 231 -2.97 8.43 -8.23
C LEU A 231 -1.57 7.86 -8.41
N LEU A 232 -0.56 8.72 -8.58
CA LEU A 232 0.84 8.29 -8.75
C LEU A 232 1.35 7.57 -7.49
N PHE A 233 1.04 8.08 -6.30
CA PHE A 233 1.36 7.42 -5.03
C PHE A 233 0.69 6.05 -4.93
N THR A 234 -0.58 5.93 -5.31
CA THR A 234 -1.32 4.65 -5.29
C THR A 234 -0.75 3.65 -6.30
N VAL A 235 -0.46 4.08 -7.52
CA VAL A 235 0.13 3.24 -8.58
C VAL A 235 1.47 2.68 -8.13
N MET A 236 2.29 3.49 -7.46
CA MET A 236 3.56 3.05 -6.89
C MET A 236 3.39 1.87 -5.93
N GLN A 237 2.34 1.85 -5.10
CA GLN A 237 2.12 0.78 -4.13
C GLN A 237 1.68 -0.55 -4.77
N VAL A 238 1.17 -0.52 -6.00
CA VAL A 238 0.86 -1.73 -6.78
C VAL A 238 2.15 -2.39 -7.27
N PHE A 239 3.18 -1.61 -7.56
CA PHE A 239 4.45 -2.15 -8.03
C PHE A 239 5.12 -2.98 -6.93
N LEU A 240 5.80 -4.04 -7.35
CA LEU A 240 6.51 -4.99 -6.47
C LEU A 240 5.59 -5.85 -5.57
N MET A 241 4.28 -5.82 -5.78
CA MET A 241 3.34 -6.76 -5.16
C MET A 241 3.28 -8.07 -5.94
N SER A 242 3.29 -9.20 -5.23
CA SER A 242 3.24 -10.54 -5.85
C SER A 242 1.85 -10.90 -6.39
N SER A 243 0.80 -10.24 -5.91
CA SER A 243 -0.58 -10.47 -6.34
C SER A 243 -1.47 -9.27 -6.03
N TRP A 244 -2.61 -9.17 -6.72
CA TRP A 244 -3.65 -8.19 -6.41
C TRP A 244 -4.21 -8.32 -4.98
N ARG A 245 -4.24 -9.54 -4.44
CA ARG A 245 -4.68 -9.76 -3.06
C ARG A 245 -3.72 -9.11 -2.08
N ALA A 246 -2.43 -9.31 -2.27
CA ALA A 246 -1.39 -8.67 -1.45
C ALA A 246 -1.36 -7.15 -1.63
N ALA A 247 -1.66 -6.66 -2.84
CA ALA A 247 -1.66 -5.23 -3.14
C ALA A 247 -2.85 -4.46 -2.54
N MET A 248 -3.95 -5.13 -2.17
CA MET A 248 -5.19 -4.43 -1.88
C MET A 248 -5.13 -3.57 -0.62
N PHE A 249 -4.50 -4.05 0.46
CA PHE A 249 -4.33 -3.24 1.67
C PHE A 249 -3.40 -2.03 1.41
N PRO A 250 -2.20 -2.20 0.81
CA PRO A 250 -1.36 -1.08 0.40
C PRO A 250 -2.07 -0.06 -0.50
N VAL A 251 -2.84 -0.51 -1.49
CA VAL A 251 -3.59 0.37 -2.40
C VAL A 251 -4.65 1.17 -1.67
N VAL A 252 -5.48 0.51 -0.84
CA VAL A 252 -6.54 1.20 -0.09
C VAL A 252 -5.94 2.18 0.93
N GLY A 253 -4.91 1.76 1.66
CA GLY A 253 -4.17 2.63 2.58
C GLY A 253 -3.57 3.84 1.87
N ALA A 254 -2.99 3.63 0.69
CA ALA A 254 -2.40 4.70 -0.11
C ALA A 254 -3.42 5.68 -0.68
N ILE A 255 -4.63 5.23 -0.99
CA ILE A 255 -5.71 6.13 -1.39
C ILE A 255 -6.11 7.01 -0.19
N VAL A 256 -6.33 6.40 0.98
CA VAL A 256 -6.69 7.14 2.21
C VAL A 256 -5.63 8.16 2.56
N MET A 257 -4.37 7.72 2.71
CA MET A 257 -3.24 8.57 3.06
C MET A 257 -2.91 9.56 1.94
N GLY A 258 -3.00 9.15 0.68
CA GLY A 258 -2.77 9.98 -0.51
C GLY A 258 -3.69 11.19 -0.53
N VAL A 259 -4.99 10.98 -0.29
CA VAL A 259 -5.97 12.06 -0.20
C VAL A 259 -5.72 12.93 1.03
N THR A 260 -5.65 12.32 2.23
CA THR A 260 -5.51 13.05 3.50
C THR A 260 -4.25 13.92 3.51
N HIS A 261 -3.09 13.35 3.20
CA HIS A 261 -1.83 14.09 3.20
C HIS A 261 -1.78 15.17 2.12
N SER A 262 -2.34 14.92 0.93
CA SER A 262 -2.32 15.92 -0.13
C SER A 262 -3.20 17.12 0.20
N VAL A 263 -4.38 16.89 0.80
CA VAL A 263 -5.26 17.97 1.28
C VAL A 263 -4.58 18.76 2.39
N LEU A 264 -4.01 18.07 3.40
CA LEU A 264 -3.32 18.73 4.50
C LEU A 264 -2.12 19.54 4.00
N PHE A 265 -1.29 18.98 3.12
CA PHE A 265 -0.14 19.68 2.55
C PHE A 265 -0.55 20.88 1.70
N TRP A 266 -1.66 20.79 0.97
CA TRP A 266 -2.17 21.89 0.16
C TRP A 266 -2.46 23.13 1.01
N HIS A 267 -3.05 22.93 2.19
CA HIS A 267 -3.39 24.00 3.14
C HIS A 267 -2.23 24.39 4.07
N TYR A 268 -1.44 23.42 4.49
CA TYR A 268 -0.34 23.57 5.44
C TYR A 268 0.89 22.85 4.89
N PRO A 269 1.76 23.53 4.10
CA PRO A 269 2.88 22.91 3.39
C PRO A 269 4.06 22.60 4.33
N VAL A 270 3.80 21.73 5.32
CA VAL A 270 4.71 21.28 6.36
C VAL A 270 4.86 19.77 6.25
N LEU A 271 6.07 19.28 5.99
CA LEU A 271 6.29 17.87 5.65
C LEU A 271 6.39 16.96 6.87
N ILE A 272 7.06 17.37 7.96
CA ILE A 272 7.36 16.45 9.07
C ILE A 272 6.10 15.84 9.71
N PRO A 273 4.99 16.58 9.95
CA PRO A 273 3.75 15.97 10.45
C PRO A 273 3.24 14.84 9.54
N LEU A 274 3.35 14.98 8.22
CA LEU A 274 2.93 13.97 7.25
C LEU A 274 3.89 12.78 7.22
N VAL A 275 5.20 13.03 7.35
CA VAL A 275 6.19 11.95 7.51
C VAL A 275 5.90 11.15 8.78
N VAL A 276 5.60 11.83 9.90
CA VAL A 276 5.26 11.17 11.17
C VAL A 276 3.94 10.38 11.05
N ALA A 277 2.94 10.93 10.36
CA ALA A 277 1.71 10.20 10.05
C ALA A 277 1.99 8.93 9.24
N HIS A 278 2.79 9.03 8.18
CA HIS A 278 3.16 7.90 7.32
C HIS A 278 3.95 6.84 8.11
N VAL A 279 4.97 7.23 8.87
CA VAL A 279 5.71 6.30 9.74
C VAL A 279 4.79 5.63 10.74
N THR A 280 3.87 6.38 11.37
CA THR A 280 2.93 5.83 12.34
C THR A 280 1.98 4.82 11.68
N PHE A 281 1.38 5.18 10.55
CA PHE A 281 0.57 4.26 9.74
C PHE A 281 1.35 2.97 9.46
N PHE A 282 2.61 3.11 9.04
CA PHE A 282 3.48 2.00 8.71
C PHE A 282 3.69 1.07 9.89
N LEU A 283 4.04 1.61 11.06
CA LEU A 283 4.30 0.83 12.27
C LEU A 283 3.09 0.01 12.71
N PHE A 284 1.89 0.59 12.66
CA PHE A 284 0.66 -0.13 12.97
C PHE A 284 0.26 -1.13 11.88
N ALA A 285 0.57 -0.84 10.62
CA ALA A 285 0.29 -1.76 9.51
C ALA A 285 1.17 -3.01 9.55
N VAL A 286 2.38 -2.92 10.09
CA VAL A 286 3.31 -4.05 10.16
C VAL A 286 3.29 -4.79 11.49
N ALA A 287 2.90 -4.16 12.61
CA ALA A 287 2.73 -4.82 13.91
C ALA A 287 1.71 -5.97 13.85
#